data_AF-A0A0F8WHE4-F1
#
_entry.id   AF-A0A0F8WHE4-F1
#
_cell.length_a   1.000
_cell.length_b   1.000
_cell.length_c   1.000
_cell.angle_alpha   90.00
_cell.angle_beta   90.00
_cell.angle_gamma   90.00
#
_symmetry.space_group_name_H-M   'P 1'
#
loop_
_entity.id
_entity.type
_entity.pdbx_description
1 polymer ?
#
loop_
_entity_poly.entity_id
_entity_poly.type
_entity_poly.pdbx_seq_one_letter_code
_entity_poly.pdbx_strand_id
1 'polypeptide(L)'
;GIQIVDIDHIYETESKWIDLLYDEAALDSDEEFKTLFEDVIRNFIRFVHLVPASENNHHMYAGGLVSHSLEVSLYALRNAQQLVLPAIGHVDIEKRYRQPRWLYASWLCGLLHDVGKPFTDFTVIGDNGGSWKPLLIPLYDWCKNNDIKSYTVIWNEHRVHKEHEQSSITPVQMILTDQVKEYLSESTDNLWNHITTTLAKYKHRNGYLDTAVRMADYKSTDIDNKRYWDKTIGHRTAPIQNHIIKAIRSLRKNWTTNKSGAKIWIVDDEVCLQWPQAINEPIGYRRSFR
;
A
#
# COMPACT_ATOMS: atom_id res chain seq x y z
N GLY A 1 19.36 -6.02 -1.67
CA GLY A 1 18.24 -5.30 -1.05
C GLY A 1 17.63 -4.31 -2.02
N ILE A 2 16.50 -3.73 -1.66
CA ILE A 2 15.91 -2.55 -2.30
C ILE A 2 16.89 -1.38 -2.10
N GLN A 3 17.32 -0.75 -3.18
CA GLN A 3 18.25 0.38 -3.12
C GLN A 3 17.54 1.63 -2.61
N ILE A 4 18.26 2.48 -1.87
CA ILE A 4 17.72 3.80 -1.50
C ILE A 4 17.68 4.67 -2.75
N VAL A 5 16.53 5.31 -2.97
CA VAL A 5 16.30 6.22 -4.08
C VAL A 5 15.77 7.53 -3.50
N ASP A 6 16.05 8.64 -4.16
CA ASP A 6 15.57 9.93 -3.69
C ASP A 6 14.03 10.01 -3.72
N ILE A 7 13.43 10.69 -2.74
CA ILE A 7 11.98 10.82 -2.64
C ILE A 7 11.39 11.62 -3.80
N ASP A 8 12.14 12.59 -4.34
CA ASP A 8 11.72 13.37 -5.51
C ASP A 8 11.60 12.47 -6.74
N HIS A 9 12.56 11.55 -6.92
CA HIS A 9 12.50 10.59 -8.00
C HIS A 9 11.30 9.64 -7.84
N ILE A 10 11.01 9.18 -6.62
CA ILE A 10 9.83 8.32 -6.38
C ILE A 10 8.54 9.10 -6.70
N TYR A 11 8.45 10.36 -6.27
CA TYR A 11 7.33 11.24 -6.60
C TYR A 11 7.15 11.41 -8.12
N GLU A 12 8.24 11.68 -8.84
CA GLU A 12 8.23 11.80 -10.31
C GLU A 12 7.77 10.52 -11.02
N THR A 13 8.14 9.34 -10.51
CA THR A 13 7.70 8.07 -11.12
C THR A 13 6.19 7.83 -10.98
N GLU A 14 5.54 8.53 -10.06
CA GLU A 14 4.10 8.45 -9.81
C GLU A 14 3.33 9.65 -10.42
N SER A 15 3.99 10.46 -11.27
CA SER A 15 3.43 11.68 -11.89
C SER A 15 2.06 11.45 -12.50
N LYS A 16 1.86 10.33 -13.20
CA LYS A 16 0.55 9.98 -13.77
C LYS A 16 -0.60 10.08 -12.76
N TRP A 17 -0.42 9.58 -11.54
CA TRP A 17 -1.48 9.61 -10.53
C TRP A 17 -1.62 10.99 -9.89
N ILE A 18 -0.50 11.69 -9.75
CA ILE A 18 -0.43 13.04 -9.18
C ILE A 18 -1.09 14.05 -10.13
N ASP A 19 -0.82 13.97 -11.43
CA ASP A 19 -1.43 14.83 -12.46
C ASP A 19 -2.95 14.59 -12.50
N LEU A 20 -3.39 13.32 -12.47
CA LEU A 20 -4.81 12.99 -12.40
C LEU A 20 -5.47 13.48 -11.11
N LEU A 21 -4.73 13.52 -10.00
CA LEU A 21 -5.20 14.05 -8.73
C LEU A 21 -5.29 15.58 -8.77
N TYR A 22 -4.32 16.25 -9.38
CA TYR A 22 -4.32 17.70 -9.58
C TYR A 22 -5.57 18.14 -10.36
N ASP A 23 -5.86 17.46 -11.47
CA ASP A 23 -7.07 17.71 -12.27
C ASP A 23 -8.36 17.44 -11.47
N GLU A 24 -8.38 16.37 -10.68
CA GLU A 24 -9.58 15.93 -9.93
C GLU A 24 -9.85 16.78 -8.67
N ALA A 25 -8.80 17.29 -8.03
CA ALA A 25 -8.92 18.13 -6.84
C ALA A 25 -9.52 19.50 -7.19
N ALA A 26 -9.30 19.98 -8.42
CA ALA A 26 -9.89 21.21 -8.98
C ALA A 26 -9.77 22.41 -8.02
N LEU A 27 -8.58 22.57 -7.42
CA LEU A 27 -8.29 23.64 -6.47
C LEU A 27 -8.07 24.98 -7.17
N ASP A 28 -8.20 26.06 -6.40
CA ASP A 28 -8.09 27.43 -6.94
C ASP A 28 -6.64 27.83 -7.24
N SER A 29 -5.64 27.12 -6.70
CA SER A 29 -4.22 27.44 -6.90
C SER A 29 -3.26 26.26 -6.72
N ASP A 30 -2.10 26.37 -7.36
CA ASP A 30 -0.98 25.43 -7.20
C ASP A 30 -0.46 25.36 -5.76
N GLU A 31 -0.47 26.50 -5.04
CA GLU A 31 0.01 26.53 -3.65
C GLU A 31 -0.94 25.77 -2.70
N GLU A 32 -2.25 25.79 -2.98
CA GLU A 32 -3.22 24.99 -2.25
C GLU A 32 -3.02 23.49 -2.53
N PHE A 33 -2.78 23.13 -3.80
CA PHE A 33 -2.46 21.74 -4.14
C PHE A 33 -1.18 21.27 -3.45
N LYS A 34 -0.15 22.10 -3.46
CA LYS A 34 1.12 21.80 -2.82
C LYS A 34 0.93 21.56 -1.31
N THR A 35 0.24 22.48 -0.64
CA THR A 35 0.02 22.44 0.81
C THR A 35 -0.86 21.26 1.24
N LEU A 36 -1.96 21.01 0.52
CA LEU A 36 -2.94 20.00 0.90
C LEU A 36 -2.57 18.59 0.42
N PHE A 37 -1.98 18.46 -0.77
CA PHE A 37 -1.74 17.16 -1.41
C PHE A 37 -0.25 16.85 -1.53
N GLU A 38 0.55 17.68 -2.19
CA GLU A 38 1.94 17.35 -2.50
C GLU A 38 2.79 17.10 -1.24
N ASP A 39 2.73 18.00 -0.26
CA ASP A 39 3.50 17.85 0.98
C ASP A 39 3.13 16.57 1.75
N VAL A 40 1.84 16.21 1.74
CA VAL A 40 1.34 14.96 2.35
C VAL A 40 1.83 13.74 1.59
N ILE A 41 1.79 13.77 0.26
CA ILE A 41 2.29 12.68 -0.59
C ILE A 41 3.79 12.49 -0.37
N ARG A 42 4.56 13.58 -0.33
CA ARG A 42 6.01 13.54 -0.08
C ARG A 42 6.33 12.99 1.30
N ASN A 43 5.61 13.40 2.34
CA ASN A 43 5.77 12.84 3.68
C ASN A 43 5.38 11.35 3.73
N PHE A 44 4.33 10.95 3.01
CA PHE A 44 3.95 9.56 2.88
C PHE A 44 5.05 8.73 2.19
N ILE A 45 5.56 9.18 1.04
CA ILE A 45 6.68 8.56 0.32
C ILE A 45 7.92 8.49 1.21
N ARG A 46 8.24 9.55 1.96
CA ARG A 46 9.36 9.56 2.91
C ARG A 46 9.18 8.53 4.03
N PHE A 47 7.93 8.33 4.49
CA PHE A 47 7.60 7.35 5.53
C PHE A 47 7.70 5.90 5.05
N VAL A 48 7.08 5.56 3.92
CA VAL A 48 7.03 4.18 3.42
C VAL A 48 8.14 3.82 2.43
N HIS A 49 8.75 4.81 1.78
CA HIS A 49 9.73 4.66 0.70
C HIS A 49 9.29 3.60 -0.32
N LEU A 50 10.20 2.72 -0.73
CA LEU A 50 10.00 1.69 -1.73
C LEU A 50 9.51 0.35 -1.14
N VAL A 51 8.87 0.32 0.03
CA VAL A 51 8.32 -0.94 0.54
C VAL A 51 7.23 -1.49 -0.40
N PRO A 52 7.18 -2.81 -0.61
CA PRO A 52 6.12 -3.46 -1.39
C PRO A 52 4.79 -3.39 -0.64
N ALA A 53 3.67 -3.34 -1.38
CA ALA A 53 2.34 -3.31 -0.76
C ALA A 53 1.97 -4.69 -0.17
N SER A 54 2.48 -5.78 -0.74
CA SER A 54 2.14 -7.13 -0.28
C SER A 54 3.26 -8.13 -0.53
N GLU A 55 3.26 -9.20 0.27
CA GLU A 55 4.22 -10.30 0.16
C GLU A 55 4.02 -11.12 -1.12
N ASN A 56 2.76 -11.37 -1.47
CA ASN A 56 2.34 -12.45 -2.37
C ASN A 56 1.28 -12.03 -3.39
N ASN A 57 0.87 -10.77 -3.39
CA ASN A 57 -0.34 -10.31 -4.06
C ASN A 57 -0.07 -9.02 -4.88
N HIS A 58 -1.08 -8.17 -5.03
CA HIS A 58 -1.00 -6.92 -5.78
C HIS A 58 0.13 -6.01 -5.30
N HIS A 59 0.72 -5.30 -6.26
CA HIS A 59 1.80 -4.32 -6.02
C HIS A 59 2.99 -4.88 -5.20
N MET A 60 3.43 -6.10 -5.51
CA MET A 60 4.58 -6.76 -4.84
C MET A 60 5.97 -6.22 -5.23
N TYR A 61 6.04 -5.19 -6.08
CA TYR A 61 7.28 -4.58 -6.54
C TYR A 61 7.76 -3.48 -5.57
N ALA A 62 9.03 -3.07 -5.69
CA ALA A 62 9.58 -1.97 -4.90
C ALA A 62 8.82 -0.66 -5.20
N GLY A 63 8.31 0.00 -4.16
CA GLY A 63 7.42 1.18 -4.31
C GLY A 63 5.94 0.83 -4.49
N GLY A 64 5.59 -0.46 -4.49
CA GLY A 64 4.21 -0.87 -4.70
C GLY A 64 3.22 -0.31 -3.67
N LEU A 65 3.64 -0.08 -2.42
CA LEU A 65 2.76 0.54 -1.42
C LEU A 65 2.44 1.99 -1.78
N VAL A 66 3.38 2.74 -2.38
CA VAL A 66 3.17 4.10 -2.85
C VAL A 66 2.17 4.10 -4.01
N SER A 67 2.42 3.32 -5.06
CA SER A 67 1.54 3.29 -6.24
C SER A 67 0.12 2.85 -5.89
N HIS A 68 -0.03 1.80 -5.06
CA HIS A 68 -1.34 1.31 -4.60
C HIS A 68 -2.09 2.39 -3.83
N SER A 69 -1.42 3.04 -2.87
CA SER A 69 -2.04 4.05 -2.01
C SER A 69 -2.46 5.29 -2.81
N LEU A 70 -1.68 5.73 -3.79
CA LEU A 70 -2.04 6.83 -4.68
C LEU A 70 -3.23 6.46 -5.57
N GLU A 71 -3.26 5.25 -6.16
CA GLU A 71 -4.40 4.78 -6.95
C GLU A 71 -5.68 4.70 -6.12
N VAL A 72 -5.60 4.12 -4.91
CA VAL A 72 -6.74 4.04 -3.97
C VAL A 72 -7.19 5.43 -3.53
N SER A 73 -6.28 6.35 -3.25
CA SER A 73 -6.63 7.73 -2.86
C SER A 73 -7.42 8.47 -3.94
N LEU A 74 -6.99 8.38 -5.20
CA LEU A 74 -7.67 9.00 -6.33
C LEU A 74 -9.05 8.37 -6.57
N TYR A 75 -9.15 7.05 -6.48
CA TYR A 75 -10.45 6.38 -6.61
C TYR A 75 -11.37 6.67 -5.43
N ALA A 76 -10.85 6.83 -4.22
CA ALA A 76 -11.66 7.20 -3.06
C ALA A 76 -12.25 8.60 -3.23
N LEU A 77 -11.45 9.57 -3.70
CA LEU A 77 -11.92 10.91 -4.04
C LEU A 77 -13.05 10.87 -5.07
N ARG A 78 -12.83 10.17 -6.19
CA ARG A 78 -13.84 10.00 -7.25
C ARG A 78 -15.11 9.35 -6.77
N ASN A 79 -15.01 8.29 -5.96
CA ASN A 79 -16.17 7.64 -5.39
C ASN A 79 -16.93 8.60 -4.46
N ALA A 80 -16.21 9.35 -3.63
CA ALA A 80 -16.82 10.31 -2.70
C ALA A 80 -17.60 11.41 -3.45
N GLN A 81 -17.07 11.96 -4.54
CA GLN A 81 -17.80 12.94 -5.37
C GLN A 81 -19.13 12.41 -5.92
N GLN A 82 -19.27 11.08 -6.08
CA GLN A 82 -20.51 10.43 -6.54
C GLN A 82 -21.45 10.03 -5.40
N LEU A 83 -20.98 10.09 -4.14
CA LEU A 83 -21.78 9.78 -2.97
C LEU A 83 -22.49 11.04 -2.46
N VAL A 84 -23.65 10.85 -1.84
CA VAL A 84 -24.35 11.94 -1.16
C VAL A 84 -23.86 11.99 0.29
N LEU A 85 -23.17 13.07 0.65
CA LEU A 85 -22.84 13.37 2.03
C LEU A 85 -24.13 13.80 2.77
N PRO A 86 -24.55 13.11 3.86
CA PRO A 86 -25.75 13.50 4.59
C PRO A 86 -25.60 14.91 5.16
N ALA A 87 -26.49 15.83 4.77
CA ALA A 87 -26.47 17.21 5.23
C ALA A 87 -26.85 17.30 6.72
N ILE A 88 -26.19 18.18 7.46
CA ILE A 88 -26.46 18.43 8.88
C ILE A 88 -26.75 19.91 9.18
N GLY A 89 -26.55 20.80 8.22
CA GLY A 89 -26.84 22.22 8.35
C GLY A 89 -27.28 22.90 7.05
N HIS A 90 -27.11 24.22 7.00
CA HIS A 90 -27.46 25.03 5.83
C HIS A 90 -26.56 24.74 4.63
N VAL A 91 -27.16 24.74 3.43
CA VAL A 91 -26.49 24.38 2.16
C VAL A 91 -25.20 25.17 1.92
N ASP A 92 -25.17 26.46 2.25
CA ASP A 92 -24.00 27.30 2.00
C ASP A 92 -22.82 26.94 2.92
N ILE A 93 -23.11 26.59 4.18
CA ILE A 93 -22.12 26.14 5.15
C ILE A 93 -21.61 24.75 4.75
N GLU A 94 -22.51 23.86 4.33
CA GLU A 94 -22.18 22.52 3.84
C GLU A 94 -21.22 22.59 2.66
N LYS A 95 -21.53 23.41 1.64
CA LYS A 95 -20.71 23.53 0.43
C LYS A 95 -19.36 24.20 0.68
N ARG A 96 -19.30 25.20 1.56
CA ARG A 96 -18.08 25.97 1.79
C ARG A 96 -17.14 25.32 2.80
N TYR A 97 -17.68 24.78 3.89
CA TYR A 97 -16.89 24.33 5.02
C TYR A 97 -16.86 22.81 5.17
N ARG A 98 -17.92 22.09 4.83
CA ARG A 98 -17.98 20.66 5.12
C ARG A 98 -17.59 19.77 3.95
N GLN A 99 -18.24 19.93 2.80
CA GLN A 99 -18.08 19.06 1.64
C GLN A 99 -16.63 18.99 1.12
N PRO A 100 -15.89 20.11 0.96
CA PRO A 100 -14.50 20.06 0.50
C PRO A 100 -13.60 19.23 1.43
N ARG A 101 -13.80 19.38 2.75
CA ARG A 101 -13.02 18.66 3.77
C ARG A 101 -13.37 17.16 3.81
N TRP A 102 -14.63 16.81 3.60
CA TRP A 102 -15.05 15.41 3.47
C TRP A 102 -14.54 14.75 2.19
N LEU A 103 -14.44 15.48 1.08
CA LEU A 103 -13.80 15.02 -0.15
C LEU A 103 -12.30 14.81 0.05
N TYR A 104 -11.60 15.81 0.60
CA TYR A 104 -10.19 15.69 0.98
C TYR A 104 -9.94 14.52 1.94
N ALA A 105 -10.80 14.35 2.95
CA ALA A 105 -10.72 13.24 3.89
C ALA A 105 -10.88 11.87 3.22
N SER A 106 -11.70 11.76 2.16
CA SER A 106 -11.85 10.52 1.40
C SER A 106 -10.56 10.15 0.64
N TRP A 107 -9.93 11.13 0.01
CA TRP A 107 -8.61 10.98 -0.60
C TRP A 107 -7.58 10.56 0.44
N LEU A 108 -7.51 11.29 1.55
CA LEU A 108 -6.54 11.06 2.62
C LEU A 108 -6.69 9.66 3.25
N CYS A 109 -7.92 9.23 3.51
CA CYS A 109 -8.17 7.88 4.01
C CYS A 109 -7.73 6.81 3.00
N GLY A 110 -7.92 7.06 1.70
CA GLY A 110 -7.43 6.17 0.66
C GLY A 110 -5.90 6.10 0.60
N LEU A 111 -5.19 7.23 0.77
CA LEU A 111 -3.73 7.27 0.82
C LEU A 111 -3.18 6.50 2.04
N LEU A 112 -3.84 6.65 3.20
CA LEU A 112 -3.33 6.13 4.46
C LEU A 112 -3.89 4.75 4.85
N HIS A 113 -4.82 4.16 4.10
CA HIS A 113 -5.52 2.95 4.54
C HIS A 113 -4.58 1.79 4.91
N ASP A 114 -3.46 1.63 4.19
CA ASP A 114 -2.50 0.54 4.36
C ASP A 114 -1.16 0.98 4.98
N VAL A 115 -1.07 2.23 5.46
CA VAL A 115 0.18 2.78 6.04
C VAL A 115 0.57 2.11 7.37
N GLY A 116 -0.32 1.33 7.97
CA GLY A 116 -0.05 0.54 9.16
C GLY A 116 0.84 -0.70 8.93
N LYS A 117 1.06 -1.12 7.68
CA LYS A 117 1.84 -2.34 7.36
C LYS A 117 3.25 -2.38 7.95
N PRO A 118 4.04 -1.29 7.98
CA PRO A 118 5.35 -1.27 8.64
C PRO A 118 5.34 -1.68 10.11
N PHE A 119 4.20 -1.57 10.80
CA PHE A 119 4.08 -1.90 12.22
C PHE A 119 3.73 -3.37 12.47
N THR A 120 3.09 -4.04 11.52
CA THR A 120 2.43 -5.34 11.75
C THR A 120 2.88 -6.43 10.78
N ASP A 121 3.10 -6.07 9.51
CA ASP A 121 3.19 -7.02 8.40
C ASP A 121 4.64 -7.41 8.09
N PHE A 122 5.60 -6.52 8.32
CA PHE A 122 7.01 -6.77 8.02
C PHE A 122 7.97 -5.96 8.90
N THR A 123 9.23 -6.35 8.89
CA THR A 123 10.36 -5.56 9.42
C THR A 123 11.30 -5.18 8.29
N VAL A 124 11.92 -4.01 8.38
CA VAL A 124 12.95 -3.55 7.43
C VAL A 124 14.33 -3.64 8.09
N ILE A 125 15.26 -4.32 7.41
CA ILE A 125 16.65 -4.51 7.83
C ILE A 125 17.58 -3.87 6.80
N GLY A 126 18.44 -2.96 7.24
CA GLY A 126 19.45 -2.31 6.40
C GLY A 126 20.61 -3.25 6.09
N ASP A 127 21.39 -2.92 5.06
CA ASP A 127 22.64 -3.62 4.72
C ASP A 127 23.69 -3.60 5.85
N ASN A 128 23.63 -2.62 6.74
CA ASN A 128 24.42 -2.57 7.97
C ASN A 128 23.90 -3.49 9.10
N GLY A 129 22.82 -4.24 8.87
CA GLY A 129 22.17 -5.11 9.86
C GLY A 129 21.22 -4.41 10.83
N GLY A 130 21.10 -3.08 10.77
CA GLY A 130 20.19 -2.29 11.59
C GLY A 130 18.72 -2.52 11.23
N SER A 131 17.83 -2.41 12.23
CA SER A 131 16.38 -2.55 12.05
C SER A 131 15.70 -1.19 12.15
N TRP A 132 14.92 -0.83 11.13
CA TRP A 132 14.10 0.38 11.14
C TRP A 132 13.00 0.28 12.20
N LYS A 133 12.74 1.40 12.90
CA LYS A 133 11.67 1.54 13.90
C LYS A 133 10.64 2.57 13.40
N PRO A 134 9.52 2.13 12.80
CA PRO A 134 8.55 3.02 12.17
C PRO A 134 7.84 3.97 13.13
N LEU A 135 7.86 3.68 14.44
CA LEU A 135 7.34 4.56 15.49
C LEU A 135 8.19 5.83 15.71
N LEU A 136 9.45 5.82 15.29
CA LEU A 136 10.41 6.87 15.67
C LEU A 136 10.72 7.82 14.53
N ILE A 137 10.82 7.30 13.30
CA ILE A 137 11.38 8.04 12.18
C ILE A 137 10.89 7.46 10.86
N PRO A 138 10.64 8.28 9.82
CA PRO A 138 10.41 7.82 8.46
C PRO A 138 11.52 6.91 7.91
N LEU A 139 11.17 5.95 7.05
CA LEU A 139 12.14 4.98 6.52
C LEU A 139 13.27 5.65 5.75
N TYR A 140 12.96 6.63 4.90
CA TYR A 140 13.97 7.35 4.11
C TYR A 140 14.99 8.06 5.03
N ASP A 141 14.53 8.77 6.06
CA ASP A 141 15.43 9.47 6.97
C ASP A 141 16.27 8.51 7.80
N TRP A 142 15.69 7.40 8.25
CA TRP A 142 16.45 6.36 8.95
C TRP A 142 17.58 5.83 8.06
N CYS A 143 17.30 5.59 6.78
CA CYS A 143 18.31 5.18 5.82
C CYS A 143 19.41 6.24 5.67
N LYS A 144 19.04 7.52 5.53
CA LYS A 144 19.99 8.63 5.41
C LYS A 144 20.86 8.81 6.66
N ASN A 145 20.24 8.77 7.84
CA ASN A 145 20.90 8.99 9.13
C ASN A 145 21.87 7.86 9.50
N ASN A 146 21.67 6.67 8.95
CA ASN A 146 22.48 5.48 9.26
C ASN A 146 23.34 5.01 8.07
N ASP A 147 23.47 5.84 7.03
CA ASP A 147 24.19 5.57 5.79
C ASP A 147 23.83 4.24 5.09
N ILE A 148 22.55 3.84 5.17
CA ILE A 148 22.03 2.64 4.52
C ILE A 148 22.04 2.83 3.01
N LYS A 149 22.65 1.92 2.24
CA LYS A 149 22.61 1.95 0.77
C LYS A 149 21.49 1.09 0.20
N SER A 150 21.14 0.02 0.91
CA SER A 150 19.99 -0.82 0.58
C SER A 150 19.39 -1.48 1.82
N TYR A 151 18.12 -1.85 1.75
CA TYR A 151 17.44 -2.60 2.81
C TYR A 151 16.68 -3.81 2.27
N THR A 152 16.31 -4.70 3.18
CA THR A 152 15.50 -5.89 2.91
C THR A 152 14.24 -5.86 3.75
N VAL A 153 13.12 -6.22 3.13
CA VAL A 153 11.82 -6.35 3.81
C VAL A 153 11.63 -7.81 4.19
N ILE A 154 11.50 -8.08 5.49
CA ILE A 154 11.29 -9.42 6.05
C ILE A 154 9.85 -9.50 6.54
N TRP A 155 9.04 -10.31 5.87
CA TRP A 155 7.63 -10.49 6.18
C TRP A 155 7.42 -11.29 7.47
N ASN A 156 6.43 -10.88 8.25
CA ASN A 156 6.04 -11.58 9.46
C ASN A 156 5.13 -12.78 9.13
N GLU A 157 5.67 -14.00 9.22
CA GLU A 157 4.92 -15.24 8.97
C GLU A 157 3.77 -15.47 9.97
N HIS A 158 3.80 -14.81 11.13
CA HIS A 158 2.80 -14.89 12.19
C HIS A 158 1.93 -13.63 12.28
N ARG A 159 1.87 -12.79 11.23
CA ARG A 159 1.01 -11.61 11.24
C ARG A 159 -0.44 -12.00 11.53
N VAL A 160 -1.08 -11.28 12.45
CA VAL A 160 -2.53 -11.40 12.63
C VAL A 160 -3.19 -10.71 11.45
N HIS A 161 -4.12 -11.41 10.81
CA HIS A 161 -4.78 -10.91 9.60
C HIS A 161 -5.48 -9.57 9.89
N LYS A 162 -5.12 -8.52 9.12
CA LYS A 162 -5.68 -7.16 9.15
C LYS A 162 -5.31 -6.27 10.35
N GLU A 163 -4.29 -6.63 11.14
CA GLU A 163 -3.82 -5.72 12.22
C GLU A 163 -3.30 -4.36 11.71
N HIS A 164 -2.81 -4.29 10.46
CA HIS A 164 -2.37 -3.04 9.86
C HIS A 164 -3.50 -2.00 9.79
N GLU A 165 -4.77 -2.41 9.64
CA GLU A 165 -5.90 -1.48 9.56
C GLU A 165 -5.96 -0.61 10.83
N GLN A 166 -5.85 -1.21 12.02
CA GLN A 166 -5.84 -0.46 13.28
C GLN A 166 -4.55 0.36 13.47
N SER A 167 -3.44 -0.10 12.90
CA SER A 167 -2.13 0.54 13.01
C SER A 167 -1.95 1.72 12.04
N SER A 168 -2.82 1.87 11.04
CA SER A 168 -2.75 2.97 10.06
C SER A 168 -2.95 4.36 10.67
N ILE A 169 -3.50 4.47 11.89
CA ILE A 169 -3.62 5.74 12.61
C ILE A 169 -2.26 6.21 13.15
N THR A 170 -1.37 5.27 13.50
CA THR A 170 -0.12 5.55 14.22
C THR A 170 0.79 6.55 13.49
N PRO A 171 1.08 6.44 12.18
CA PRO A 171 2.00 7.35 11.51
C PRO A 171 1.33 8.63 10.99
N VAL A 172 0.01 8.82 11.18
CA VAL A 172 -0.72 9.97 10.64
C VAL A 172 -0.08 11.29 11.06
N GLN A 173 0.36 11.41 12.31
CA GLN A 173 1.00 12.63 12.83
C GLN A 173 2.36 12.94 12.19
N MET A 174 3.07 11.94 11.66
CA MET A 174 4.32 12.12 10.93
C MET A 174 4.10 12.49 9.46
N ILE A 175 2.90 12.24 8.93
CA ILE A 175 2.57 12.42 7.51
C ILE A 175 1.84 13.75 7.29
N LEU A 176 0.92 14.12 8.19
CA LEU A 176 0.15 15.35 8.07
C LEU A 176 0.96 16.57 8.50
N THR A 177 0.92 17.62 7.67
CA THR A 177 1.37 18.96 8.02
C THR A 177 0.38 19.65 8.95
N ASP A 178 0.80 20.73 9.62
CA ASP A 178 -0.08 21.48 10.51
C ASP A 178 -1.18 22.22 9.74
N GLN A 179 -0.89 22.67 8.52
CA GLN A 179 -1.85 23.28 7.60
C GLN A 179 -2.99 22.30 7.24
N VAL A 180 -2.66 21.03 7.00
CA VAL A 180 -3.68 20.00 6.72
C VAL A 180 -4.51 19.69 7.96
N LYS A 181 -3.89 19.67 9.15
CA LYS A 181 -4.63 19.48 10.42
C LYS A 181 -5.58 20.65 10.67
N GLU A 182 -5.14 21.88 10.42
CA GLU A 182 -5.95 23.09 10.50
C GLU A 182 -7.12 23.02 9.51
N TYR A 183 -6.84 22.74 8.23
CA TYR A 183 -7.86 22.57 7.19
C TYR A 183 -8.93 21.55 7.59
N LEU A 184 -8.55 20.37 8.08
CA LEU A 184 -9.49 19.34 8.54
C LEU A 184 -10.31 19.78 9.76
N SER A 185 -9.71 20.57 10.66
CA SER A 185 -10.35 21.04 11.90
C SER A 185 -11.45 22.08 11.66
N GLU A 186 -11.42 22.76 10.51
CA GLU A 186 -12.44 23.74 10.10
C GLU A 186 -13.74 23.09 9.58
N SER A 187 -13.84 21.76 9.55
CA SER A 187 -15.11 21.08 9.27
C SER A 187 -16.14 21.42 10.35
N THR A 188 -17.40 21.57 9.98
CA THR A 188 -18.47 21.89 10.93
C THR A 188 -18.91 20.71 11.79
N ASP A 189 -18.38 19.51 11.53
CA ASP A 189 -18.61 18.28 12.29
C ASP A 189 -17.30 17.62 12.74
N ASN A 190 -17.41 16.53 13.49
CA ASN A 190 -16.26 15.79 14.01
C ASN A 190 -15.63 14.89 12.91
N LEU A 191 -15.18 15.51 11.82
CA LEU A 191 -14.56 14.85 10.68
C LEU A 191 -13.33 14.02 11.08
N TRP A 192 -12.53 14.50 12.05
CA TRP A 192 -11.37 13.76 12.52
C TRP A 192 -11.74 12.38 13.08
N ASN A 193 -12.80 12.28 13.89
CA ASN A 193 -13.27 11.00 14.39
C ASN A 193 -13.78 10.07 13.27
N HIS A 194 -14.35 10.63 12.19
CA HIS A 194 -14.69 9.86 11.00
C HIS A 194 -13.44 9.33 10.30
N ILE A 195 -12.41 10.14 10.10
CA ILE A 195 -11.13 9.73 9.51
C ILE A 195 -10.50 8.59 10.32
N THR A 196 -10.32 8.76 11.63
CA THR A 196 -9.68 7.74 12.47
C THR A 196 -10.48 6.44 12.49
N THR A 197 -11.81 6.54 12.54
CA THR A 197 -12.68 5.35 12.51
C THR A 197 -12.60 4.63 11.17
N THR A 198 -12.55 5.38 10.05
CA THR A 198 -12.42 4.81 8.70
C THR A 198 -11.08 4.10 8.54
N LEU A 199 -9.96 4.74 8.90
CA LEU A 199 -8.64 4.11 8.83
C LEU A 199 -8.59 2.77 9.57
N ALA A 200 -9.20 2.70 10.76
CA ALA A 200 -9.21 1.48 11.55
C ALA A 200 -10.23 0.40 11.10
N LYS A 201 -11.33 0.78 10.43
CA LYS A 201 -12.51 -0.11 10.29
C LYS A 201 -13.29 0.01 8.97
N TYR A 202 -12.76 0.63 7.91
CA TYR A 202 -13.52 0.91 6.68
C TYR A 202 -14.18 -0.32 6.03
N LYS A 203 -13.59 -1.51 6.16
CA LYS A 203 -14.14 -2.76 5.57
C LYS A 203 -15.44 -3.23 6.22
N HIS A 204 -15.71 -2.82 7.45
CA HIS A 204 -16.81 -3.34 8.28
C HIS A 204 -17.92 -2.31 8.55
N ARG A 205 -17.84 -1.15 7.89
CA ARG A 205 -18.76 -0.03 8.07
C ARG A 205 -19.28 0.46 6.73
N ASN A 206 -20.40 1.19 6.78
CA ASN A 206 -21.07 1.75 5.61
C ASN A 206 -21.21 3.28 5.70
N GLY A 207 -20.27 3.96 6.38
CA GLY A 207 -20.18 5.42 6.35
C GLY A 207 -19.77 5.94 4.98
N TYR A 208 -19.88 7.25 4.78
CA TYR A 208 -19.50 7.91 3.52
C TYR A 208 -18.02 7.65 3.16
N LEU A 209 -17.09 7.92 4.08
CA LEU A 209 -15.66 7.65 3.88
C LEU A 209 -15.38 6.14 3.76
N ASP A 210 -16.00 5.32 4.61
CA ASP A 210 -15.84 3.87 4.60
C ASP A 210 -16.20 3.27 3.23
N THR A 211 -17.29 3.73 2.64
CA THR A 211 -17.79 3.27 1.35
C THR A 211 -16.88 3.71 0.22
N ALA A 212 -16.47 4.98 0.20
CA ALA A 212 -15.55 5.52 -0.80
C ALA A 212 -14.22 4.76 -0.85
N VAL A 213 -13.60 4.55 0.31
CA VAL A 213 -12.30 3.84 0.44
C VAL A 213 -12.44 2.36 0.11
N ARG A 214 -13.48 1.68 0.58
CA ARG A 214 -13.70 0.25 0.30
C ARG A 214 -13.89 -0.03 -1.19
N MET A 215 -14.67 0.80 -1.88
CA MET A 215 -14.85 0.69 -3.33
C MET A 215 -13.55 0.95 -4.09
N ALA A 216 -12.74 1.90 -3.62
CA ALA A 216 -11.45 2.26 -4.21
C ALA A 216 -10.41 1.15 -4.07
N ASP A 217 -10.25 0.60 -2.85
CA ASP A 217 -9.36 -0.51 -2.53
C ASP A 217 -9.69 -1.76 -3.37
N TYR A 218 -10.97 -2.11 -3.45
CA TYR A 218 -11.43 -3.20 -4.32
C TYR A 218 -11.10 -2.95 -5.79
N LYS A 219 -11.31 -1.72 -6.28
CA LYS A 219 -11.06 -1.37 -7.68
C LYS A 219 -9.57 -1.43 -8.06
N SER A 220 -8.69 -0.86 -7.23
CA SER A 220 -7.23 -0.93 -7.47
C SER A 220 -6.76 -2.39 -7.49
N THR A 221 -7.19 -3.18 -6.51
CA THR A 221 -6.95 -4.64 -6.44
C THR A 221 -7.44 -5.39 -7.68
N ASP A 222 -8.64 -5.09 -8.18
CA ASP A 222 -9.21 -5.73 -9.39
C ASP A 222 -8.47 -5.32 -10.68
N ILE A 223 -8.08 -4.06 -10.81
CA ILE A 223 -7.32 -3.57 -11.98
C ILE A 223 -5.94 -4.23 -12.04
N ASP A 224 -5.23 -4.32 -10.90
CA ASP A 224 -3.92 -4.99 -10.86
C ASP A 224 -4.04 -6.49 -11.17
N ASN A 225 -5.08 -7.16 -10.65
CA ASN A 225 -5.44 -8.53 -11.04
C ASN A 225 -5.63 -8.69 -12.56
N LYS A 226 -6.31 -7.74 -13.20
CA LYS A 226 -6.56 -7.77 -14.65
C LYS A 226 -5.31 -7.47 -15.46
N ARG A 227 -4.45 -6.55 -15.00
CA ARG A 227 -3.13 -6.29 -15.62
C ARG A 227 -2.21 -7.50 -15.55
N TYR A 228 -2.34 -8.32 -14.50
CA TYR A 228 -1.68 -9.62 -14.39
C TYR A 228 -2.16 -10.64 -15.47
N TRP A 229 -3.29 -10.39 -16.14
CA TRP A 229 -3.96 -11.30 -17.09
C TRP A 229 -4.21 -10.73 -18.50
N ASP A 230 -3.55 -9.64 -18.88
CA ASP A 230 -3.72 -9.04 -20.20
C ASP A 230 -3.05 -9.89 -21.31
N LYS A 231 -3.85 -10.40 -22.26
CA LYS A 231 -3.42 -11.18 -23.44
C LYS A 231 -2.71 -10.33 -24.50
N THR A 232 -2.77 -9.00 -24.41
CA THR A 232 -2.34 -8.09 -25.47
C THR A 232 -1.07 -7.29 -25.15
N ILE A 233 -0.71 -7.11 -23.89
CA ILE A 233 0.38 -6.17 -23.50
C ILE A 233 1.66 -6.89 -23.00
N GLY A 234 1.65 -8.21 -22.89
CA GLY A 234 2.81 -8.96 -22.39
C GLY A 234 3.04 -8.77 -20.88
N HIS A 235 3.75 -9.72 -20.27
CA HIS A 235 3.99 -9.73 -18.82
C HIS A 235 4.85 -8.53 -18.40
N ARG A 236 4.31 -7.65 -17.55
CA ARG A 236 5.17 -6.93 -16.59
C ARG A 236 5.50 -7.89 -15.45
N THR A 237 6.79 -8.16 -15.30
CA THR A 237 7.38 -9.23 -14.50
C THR A 237 7.26 -8.98 -12.99
N ALA A 238 6.19 -9.47 -12.37
CA ALA A 238 6.42 -10.31 -11.20
C ALA A 238 6.99 -11.63 -11.75
N PRO A 239 8.27 -11.98 -11.52
CA PRO A 239 8.83 -13.14 -12.17
C PRO A 239 8.01 -14.37 -11.74
N ILE A 240 7.45 -15.10 -12.72
CA ILE A 240 6.74 -16.36 -12.50
C ILE A 240 7.49 -17.32 -11.56
N GLN A 241 8.82 -17.17 -11.54
CA GLN A 241 9.78 -17.80 -10.64
C GLN A 241 9.39 -17.62 -9.16
N ASN A 242 8.95 -16.44 -8.72
CA ASN A 242 8.56 -16.19 -7.32
C ASN A 242 7.31 -16.97 -6.92
N HIS A 243 6.35 -17.12 -7.82
CA HIS A 243 5.16 -17.95 -7.58
C HIS A 243 5.48 -19.43 -7.59
N ILE A 244 6.35 -19.87 -8.50
CA ILE A 244 6.84 -21.26 -8.54
C ILE A 244 7.60 -21.58 -7.26
N ILE A 245 8.55 -20.73 -6.84
CA ILE A 245 9.32 -20.88 -5.60
C ILE A 245 8.38 -20.92 -4.38
N LYS A 246 7.34 -20.08 -4.32
CA LYS A 246 6.37 -20.10 -3.22
C LYS A 246 5.52 -21.36 -3.20
N ALA A 247 5.03 -21.80 -4.35
CA ALA A 247 4.29 -23.04 -4.46
C ALA A 247 5.16 -24.25 -4.07
N ILE A 248 6.42 -24.28 -4.50
CA ILE A 248 7.43 -25.26 -4.04
C ILE A 248 7.62 -25.14 -2.54
N ARG A 249 7.79 -23.94 -1.99
CA ARG A 249 7.95 -23.71 -0.55
C ARG A 249 6.76 -24.18 0.28
N SER A 250 5.54 -24.08 -0.24
CA SER A 250 4.35 -24.60 0.42
C SER A 250 4.28 -26.12 0.33
N LEU A 251 4.45 -26.66 -0.88
CA LEU A 251 4.36 -28.10 -1.17
C LEU A 251 5.50 -28.92 -0.55
N ARG A 252 6.69 -28.33 -0.37
CA ARG A 252 7.88 -29.02 0.18
C ARG A 252 7.62 -29.66 1.54
N LYS A 253 6.68 -29.11 2.32
CA LYS A 253 6.29 -29.66 3.63
C LYS A 253 5.80 -31.11 3.52
N ASN A 254 5.29 -31.50 2.36
CA ASN A 254 4.75 -32.82 2.07
C ASN A 254 5.67 -33.66 1.15
N TRP A 255 6.88 -33.18 0.84
CA TRP A 255 7.81 -33.87 -0.05
C TRP A 255 8.88 -34.62 0.75
N THR A 256 9.25 -35.80 0.27
CA THR A 256 10.40 -36.55 0.81
C THR A 256 11.71 -35.98 0.27
N THR A 257 12.78 -36.06 1.08
CA THR A 257 14.13 -35.57 0.74
C THR A 257 15.14 -36.73 0.80
N ASN A 258 16.09 -36.79 -0.15
CA ASN A 258 17.19 -37.77 -0.20
C ASN A 258 16.76 -39.25 -0.07
N LYS A 259 15.65 -39.62 -0.71
CA LYS A 259 15.15 -41.00 -0.81
C LYS A 259 14.86 -41.34 -2.26
N SER A 260 14.85 -42.63 -2.60
CA SER A 260 14.41 -43.07 -3.94
C SER A 260 13.01 -42.51 -4.24
N GLY A 261 12.87 -41.79 -5.36
CA GLY A 261 11.64 -41.09 -5.75
C GLY A 261 11.37 -39.75 -5.05
N ALA A 262 12.34 -39.21 -4.30
CA ALA A 262 12.24 -37.89 -3.67
C ALA A 262 12.25 -36.76 -4.70
N LYS A 263 11.48 -35.71 -4.40
CA LYS A 263 11.38 -34.49 -5.22
C LYS A 263 12.46 -33.46 -4.88
N ILE A 264 13.09 -33.61 -3.70
CA ILE A 264 14.17 -32.75 -3.20
C ILE A 264 15.40 -33.60 -2.93
N TRP A 265 16.54 -33.15 -3.44
CA TRP A 265 17.85 -33.73 -3.19
C TRP A 265 18.77 -32.65 -2.63
N ILE A 266 19.50 -32.98 -1.57
CA ILE A 266 20.52 -32.11 -0.99
C ILE A 266 21.87 -32.80 -1.24
N VAL A 267 22.69 -32.18 -2.08
CA VAL A 267 24.02 -32.68 -2.48
C VAL A 267 25.00 -31.51 -2.36
N ASP A 268 26.09 -31.70 -1.62
CA ASP A 268 27.15 -30.70 -1.44
C ASP A 268 26.63 -29.30 -1.06
N ASP A 269 25.71 -29.25 -0.09
CA ASP A 269 25.02 -28.04 0.39
C ASP A 269 24.14 -27.30 -0.65
N GLU A 270 23.94 -27.88 -1.83
CA GLU A 270 23.00 -27.38 -2.84
C GLU A 270 21.65 -28.12 -2.79
N VAL A 271 20.56 -27.37 -3.00
CA VAL A 271 19.20 -27.93 -3.09
C VAL A 271 18.84 -28.18 -4.55
N CYS A 272 18.82 -29.44 -4.94
CA CYS A 272 18.41 -29.92 -6.26
C CYS A 272 16.93 -30.32 -6.26
N LEU A 273 16.18 -29.84 -7.26
CA LEU A 273 14.77 -30.19 -7.45
C LEU A 273 14.62 -31.17 -8.61
N GLN A 274 13.82 -32.22 -8.41
CA GLN A 274 13.60 -33.24 -9.44
C GLN A 274 12.75 -32.69 -10.59
N TRP A 275 13.36 -32.51 -11.77
CA TRP A 275 12.63 -32.18 -13.00
C TRP A 275 11.98 -33.41 -13.64
N PRO A 276 10.74 -33.33 -14.16
CA PRO A 276 9.83 -32.17 -14.15
C PRO A 276 8.87 -32.16 -12.96
N GLN A 277 8.83 -33.22 -12.15
CA GLN A 277 7.78 -33.46 -11.15
C GLN A 277 7.69 -32.36 -10.09
N ALA A 278 8.83 -31.89 -9.56
CA ALA A 278 8.88 -30.82 -8.57
C ALA A 278 8.43 -29.46 -9.12
N ILE A 279 8.37 -29.28 -10.44
CA ILE A 279 7.94 -28.02 -11.09
C ILE A 279 6.49 -28.11 -11.58
N ASN A 280 6.07 -29.26 -12.11
CA ASN A 280 4.72 -29.45 -12.66
C ASN A 280 3.63 -29.50 -11.57
N GLU A 281 3.93 -30.02 -10.38
CA GLU A 281 2.97 -30.11 -9.28
C GLU A 281 2.54 -28.72 -8.75
N PRO A 282 3.45 -27.75 -8.52
CA PRO A 282 3.10 -26.34 -8.33
C PRO A 282 2.14 -25.75 -9.38
N ILE A 283 2.35 -26.10 -10.65
CA ILE A 283 1.56 -25.61 -11.78
C ILE A 283 0.16 -26.24 -11.80
N GLY A 284 0.06 -27.53 -11.44
CA GLY A 284 -1.21 -28.26 -11.30
C GLY A 284 -2.04 -27.82 -10.09
N TYR A 285 -1.39 -27.58 -8.94
CA TYR A 285 -2.03 -27.12 -7.69
C TYR A 285 -2.80 -25.81 -7.88
N ARG A 286 -2.38 -24.93 -8.80
CA ARG A 286 -3.10 -23.69 -9.11
C ARG A 286 -4.41 -23.89 -9.89
N ARG A 287 -4.57 -25.01 -10.60
CA ARG A 287 -5.81 -25.28 -11.38
C ARG A 287 -6.96 -25.78 -10.51
N SER A 288 -6.69 -26.27 -9.30
CA SER A 288 -7.69 -26.78 -8.35
C SER A 288 -8.29 -25.73 -7.41
N PHE A 289 -7.85 -24.47 -7.49
CA PHE A 289 -8.40 -23.32 -6.75
C PHE A 289 -9.07 -22.27 -7.66
N ARG A 290 -9.48 -22.67 -8.86
CA ARG A 290 -10.34 -21.87 -9.75
C ARG A 290 -11.78 -22.27 -9.58
#